data_AF-A0A2G9ZQL8-F1
#
_entry.id   AF-A0A2G9ZQL8-F1
#
_cell.length_a   1.000
_cell.length_b   1.000
_cell.length_c   1.000
_cell.angle_alpha   90.00
_cell.angle_beta   90.00
_cell.angle_gamma   90.00
#
_symmetry.space_group_name_H-M   'P 1'
#
loop_
_entity.id
_entity.type
_entity.pdbx_description
1 polymer ?
#
loop_
_entity_poly.entity_id
_entity_poly.type
_entity_poly.pdbx_seq_one_letter_code
_entity_poly.pdbx_strand_id
1 'polypeptide(L)'
;MKTPPGQSKILVCQLHERVEIAKPSGCTVVESPVSCLNAATTTTYRLTILCFSVRWIRARPGIIELCAYLKHNPLTRKVPLFVSVDRWHRDLVERMKEAGVDFVDLQRVQDQIDPERIFAQILKTGFSLHIDKILSRLCPFLRYEPIDSRRELIVCGAWQNRMVLGGKRLNEVCETEGHRLCEYFINPRETS
;
A
#
# COMPACT_ATOMS: atom_id res chain seq x y z
N MET A 1 13.73 -1.53 -37.63
CA MET A 1 13.68 -0.23 -36.94
C MET A 1 14.00 -0.46 -35.46
N LYS A 2 15.14 0.03 -34.98
CA LYS A 2 15.50 -0.03 -33.57
C LYS A 2 14.80 1.13 -32.86
N THR A 3 13.93 0.82 -31.90
CA THR A 3 13.34 1.80 -30.98
C THR A 3 14.48 2.59 -30.31
N PRO A 4 14.43 3.93 -30.22
CA PRO A 4 15.46 4.69 -29.50
C PRO A 4 15.55 4.19 -28.05
N PRO A 5 16.71 4.32 -27.37
CA PRO A 5 16.90 3.83 -26.00
C PRO A 5 15.89 4.46 -25.04
N GLY A 6 14.81 3.69 -24.87
CA GLY A 6 13.85 3.56 -23.77
C GLY A 6 13.73 4.72 -22.79
N GLN A 7 12.78 5.63 -23.04
CA GLN A 7 12.04 6.20 -21.92
C GLN A 7 11.38 5.04 -21.17
N SER A 8 11.98 4.65 -20.04
CA SER A 8 11.48 3.55 -19.24
C SER A 8 10.10 3.92 -18.71
N LYS A 9 9.10 3.12 -19.08
CA LYS A 9 7.69 3.40 -18.78
C LYS A 9 7.39 3.14 -17.31
N ILE A 10 6.32 3.74 -16.81
CA ILE A 10 5.72 3.37 -15.51
C ILE A 10 4.49 2.50 -15.79
N LEU A 11 4.34 1.40 -15.04
CA LEU A 11 3.14 0.57 -15.07
C LEU A 11 2.23 0.98 -13.90
N VAL A 12 0.97 1.28 -14.20
CA VAL A 12 -0.06 1.58 -13.20
C VAL A 12 -1.15 0.52 -13.31
N CYS A 13 -1.37 -0.21 -12.22
CA CYS A 13 -2.42 -1.20 -12.11
C CYS A 13 -3.52 -0.64 -11.21
N GLN A 14 -4.61 -0.20 -11.82
CA GLN A 14 -5.75 0.43 -11.16
C GLN A 14 -6.80 -0.63 -10.86
N LEU A 15 -6.82 -1.10 -9.61
CA LEU A 15 -7.65 -2.23 -9.17
C LEU A 15 -8.84 -1.77 -8.30
N HIS A 16 -9.09 -0.46 -8.22
CA HIS A 16 -10.28 0.14 -7.59
C HIS A 16 -10.87 1.25 -8.49
N GLU A 17 -12.12 1.63 -8.19
CA GLU A 17 -12.88 2.54 -9.04
C GLU A 17 -12.36 3.98 -9.00
N ARG A 18 -12.27 4.57 -10.21
CA ARG A 18 -12.30 6.02 -10.51
C ARG A 18 -11.28 6.90 -9.80
N VAL A 19 -10.07 6.41 -9.64
CA VAL A 19 -8.94 7.32 -9.49
C VAL A 19 -8.61 7.91 -10.84
N GLU A 20 -8.67 9.23 -10.95
CA GLU A 20 -8.11 9.89 -12.10
C GLU A 20 -6.60 9.69 -12.10
N ILE A 21 -6.05 9.24 -13.23
CA ILE A 21 -4.61 9.20 -13.46
C ILE A 21 -4.27 10.41 -14.31
N ALA A 22 -3.29 11.20 -13.88
CA ALA A 22 -2.79 12.34 -14.66
C ALA A 22 -2.37 11.84 -16.04
N LYS A 23 -2.92 12.46 -17.10
CA LYS A 23 -2.74 12.04 -18.51
C LYS A 23 -1.27 11.74 -18.79
N PRO A 24 -0.85 10.47 -18.91
CA PRO A 24 0.56 10.17 -18.84
C PRO A 24 1.11 9.97 -20.25
N SER A 25 1.95 10.89 -20.71
CA SER A 25 2.99 10.49 -21.67
C SER A 25 3.90 9.48 -20.96
N GLY A 26 4.01 8.25 -21.48
CA GLY A 26 4.98 7.27 -20.98
C GLY A 26 4.51 6.32 -19.86
N CYS A 27 3.22 6.25 -19.54
CA CYS A 27 2.69 5.20 -18.64
C CYS A 27 1.84 4.15 -19.39
N THR A 28 1.81 2.94 -18.84
CA THR A 28 0.85 1.90 -19.21
C THR A 28 -0.12 1.74 -18.05
N VAL A 29 -1.41 1.89 -18.32
CA VAL A 29 -2.47 1.69 -17.32
C VAL A 29 -3.19 0.38 -17.63
N VAL A 30 -3.43 -0.43 -16.61
CA VAL A 30 -4.17 -1.68 -16.69
C VAL A 30 -5.12 -1.80 -15.50
N GLU A 31 -6.23 -2.51 -15.68
CA GLU A 31 -7.34 -2.53 -14.71
C GLU A 31 -7.60 -3.90 -14.10
N SER A 32 -6.69 -4.87 -14.28
CA SER A 32 -6.82 -6.19 -13.69
C SER A 32 -5.47 -6.75 -13.21
N PRO A 33 -5.47 -7.64 -12.19
CA PRO A 33 -4.24 -8.29 -11.73
C PRO A 33 -3.53 -9.08 -12.83
N VAL A 34 -4.28 -9.77 -13.68
CA VAL A 34 -3.74 -10.58 -14.78
C VAL A 34 -3.09 -9.69 -15.83
N SER A 35 -3.76 -8.60 -16.22
CA SER A 35 -3.20 -7.62 -17.16
C SER A 35 -1.95 -6.94 -16.60
N CYS A 36 -1.93 -6.66 -15.28
CA CYS A 36 -0.77 -6.14 -14.56
C CYS A 36 0.43 -7.07 -14.64
N LEU A 37 0.23 -8.35 -14.31
CA LEU A 37 1.28 -9.36 -14.39
C LEU A 37 1.80 -9.50 -15.82
N ASN A 38 0.90 -9.66 -16.80
CA ASN A 38 1.28 -9.82 -18.20
C ASN A 38 2.06 -8.61 -18.74
N ALA A 39 1.63 -7.39 -18.40
CA ALA A 39 2.35 -6.18 -18.77
C ALA A 39 3.76 -6.19 -18.15
N ALA A 40 3.85 -6.38 -16.83
CA ALA A 40 5.11 -6.36 -16.09
C ALA A 40 6.13 -7.39 -16.58
N THR A 41 5.69 -8.55 -17.06
CA THR A 41 6.58 -9.59 -17.60
C THR A 41 6.94 -9.40 -19.08
N THR A 42 6.16 -8.63 -19.83
CA THR A 42 6.36 -8.43 -21.28
C THR A 42 7.19 -7.18 -21.58
N THR A 43 7.07 -6.15 -20.75
CA THR A 43 7.76 -4.86 -20.94
C THR A 43 8.56 -4.51 -19.70
N THR A 44 9.75 -3.95 -19.90
CA THR A 44 10.54 -3.41 -18.79
C THR A 44 9.98 -2.05 -18.34
N TYR A 45 9.63 -1.96 -17.07
CA TYR A 45 9.18 -0.72 -16.42
C TYR A 45 10.22 -0.27 -15.38
N ARG A 46 10.27 1.03 -15.10
CA ARG A 46 11.10 1.57 -14.01
C ARG A 46 10.40 1.65 -12.66
N LEU A 47 9.07 1.49 -12.66
CA LEU A 47 8.22 1.51 -11.49
C LEU A 47 6.91 0.78 -11.81
N THR A 48 6.44 -0.01 -10.86
CA THR A 48 5.08 -0.56 -10.87
C THR A 48 4.29 0.03 -9.71
N ILE A 49 3.14 0.62 -10.02
CA ILE A 49 2.22 1.24 -9.06
C ILE A 49 0.96 0.38 -9.02
N LEU A 50 0.63 -0.19 -7.86
CA LEU A 50 -0.65 -0.85 -7.63
C LEU A 50 -1.57 0.09 -6.85
N CYS A 51 -2.78 0.31 -7.34
CA CYS A 51 -3.78 1.13 -6.67
C CYS A 51 -4.98 0.25 -6.33
N PHE A 52 -5.34 0.16 -5.06
CA PHE A 52 -6.55 -0.57 -4.67
C PHE A 52 -7.15 0.01 -3.39
N SER A 53 -8.43 -0.28 -3.14
CA SER A 53 -9.10 0.13 -1.92
C SER A 53 -9.04 -0.99 -0.89
N VAL A 54 -8.56 -0.65 0.30
CA VAL A 54 -8.45 -1.53 1.46
C VAL A 54 -9.83 -2.03 1.90
N ARG A 55 -10.90 -1.29 1.60
CA ARG A 55 -12.28 -1.68 1.95
C ARG A 55 -12.71 -3.00 1.33
N TRP A 56 -12.08 -3.46 0.25
CA TRP A 56 -12.46 -4.72 -0.40
C TRP A 56 -11.74 -5.90 0.26
N ILE A 57 -12.23 -6.34 1.43
CA ILE A 57 -11.57 -7.37 2.27
C ILE A 57 -11.28 -8.65 1.46
N ARG A 58 -12.25 -9.09 0.65
CA ARG A 58 -12.10 -10.29 -0.20
C ARG A 58 -11.04 -10.16 -1.28
N ALA A 59 -10.73 -8.95 -1.74
CA ALA A 59 -9.73 -8.72 -2.78
C ALA A 59 -8.29 -8.72 -2.22
N ARG A 60 -8.12 -8.40 -0.93
CA ARG A 60 -6.78 -8.23 -0.30
C ARG A 60 -5.85 -9.41 -0.51
N PRO A 61 -6.26 -10.70 -0.34
CA PRO A 61 -5.35 -11.82 -0.55
C PRO A 61 -4.78 -11.87 -1.97
N GLY A 62 -5.63 -11.63 -2.99
CA GLY A 62 -5.19 -11.61 -4.38
C GLY A 62 -4.24 -10.45 -4.71
N ILE A 63 -4.40 -9.31 -4.04
CA ILE A 63 -3.45 -8.19 -4.19
C ILE A 63 -2.10 -8.53 -3.57
N ILE A 64 -2.08 -9.12 -2.37
CA ILE A 64 -0.84 -9.56 -1.71
C ILE A 64 -0.13 -10.63 -2.56
N GLU A 65 -0.88 -11.57 -3.11
CA GLU A 65 -0.35 -12.59 -4.01
C GLU A 65 0.25 -11.97 -5.29
N LEU A 66 -0.42 -11.00 -5.90
CA LEU A 66 0.13 -10.25 -7.04
C LEU A 66 1.45 -9.56 -6.68
N CYS A 67 1.52 -8.88 -5.53
CA CYS A 67 2.76 -8.26 -5.05
C CYS A 67 3.88 -9.30 -4.93
N ALA A 68 3.60 -10.43 -4.30
CA ALA A 68 4.56 -11.50 -4.13
C ALA A 68 5.05 -12.04 -5.48
N TYR A 69 4.16 -12.29 -6.44
CA TYR A 69 4.56 -12.73 -7.78
C TYR A 69 5.47 -11.71 -8.46
N LEU A 70 5.13 -10.42 -8.43
CA LEU A 70 5.95 -9.37 -9.03
C LEU A 70 7.35 -9.29 -8.39
N LYS A 71 7.47 -9.52 -7.08
CA LYS A 71 8.75 -9.43 -6.36
C LYS A 71 9.58 -10.70 -6.39
N HIS A 72 8.98 -11.87 -6.60
CA HIS A 72 9.70 -13.14 -6.71
C HIS A 72 10.05 -13.50 -8.17
N ASN A 73 9.35 -12.94 -9.16
CA ASN A 73 9.62 -13.23 -10.55
C ASN A 73 10.95 -12.61 -11.02
N PRO A 74 11.88 -13.37 -11.62
CA PRO A 74 13.19 -12.86 -12.07
C PRO A 74 13.14 -11.66 -13.01
N LEU A 75 12.06 -11.53 -13.80
CA LEU A 75 11.87 -10.46 -14.78
C LEU A 75 11.47 -9.13 -14.13
N THR A 76 10.79 -9.19 -12.98
CA THR A 76 10.17 -8.01 -12.33
C THR A 76 10.73 -7.69 -10.95
N ARG A 77 11.45 -8.61 -10.29
CA ARG A 77 11.94 -8.45 -8.91
C ARG A 77 12.78 -7.20 -8.63
N LYS A 78 13.48 -6.70 -9.67
CA LYS A 78 14.32 -5.48 -9.58
C LYS A 78 13.53 -4.19 -9.78
N VAL A 79 12.30 -4.28 -10.29
CA VAL A 79 11.44 -3.12 -10.48
C VAL A 79 10.88 -2.72 -9.11
N PRO A 80 11.00 -1.45 -8.70
CA PRO A 80 10.36 -0.95 -7.51
C PRO A 80 8.84 -1.14 -7.57
N LEU A 81 8.27 -1.64 -6.50
CA LEU A 81 6.84 -1.86 -6.32
C LEU A 81 6.31 -0.85 -5.31
N PHE A 82 5.44 0.04 -5.80
CA PHE A 82 4.72 1.02 -5.01
C PHE A 82 3.26 0.62 -4.89
N VAL A 83 2.70 0.71 -3.69
CA VAL A 83 1.28 0.43 -3.45
C VAL A 83 0.58 1.65 -2.88
N SER A 84 -0.47 2.08 -3.56
CA SER A 84 -1.34 3.18 -3.17
C SER A 84 -2.63 2.65 -2.55
N VAL A 85 -2.95 3.07 -1.33
CA VAL A 85 -4.12 2.63 -0.56
C VAL A 85 -5.00 3.80 -0.11
N ASP A 86 -6.31 3.58 0.07
CA ASP A 86 -7.26 4.63 0.48
C ASP A 86 -7.34 4.88 2.01
N ARG A 87 -6.68 4.04 2.81
CA ARG A 87 -6.58 4.13 4.28
C ARG A 87 -5.45 3.27 4.81
N TRP A 88 -4.95 3.57 6.00
CA TRP A 88 -3.98 2.71 6.66
C TRP A 88 -4.64 1.43 7.16
N HIS A 89 -3.90 0.33 7.06
CA HIS A 89 -4.30 -0.94 7.63
C HIS A 89 -3.06 -1.73 8.03
N ARG A 90 -2.74 -1.75 9.33
CA ARG A 90 -1.47 -2.28 9.85
C ARG A 90 -1.16 -3.69 9.32
N ASP A 91 -2.06 -4.65 9.56
CA ASP A 91 -1.84 -6.06 9.16
C ASP A 91 -1.65 -6.21 7.64
N LEU A 92 -2.29 -5.35 6.84
CA LEU A 92 -2.19 -5.39 5.39
C LEU A 92 -0.84 -4.84 4.91
N VAL A 93 -0.35 -3.76 5.53
CA VAL A 93 0.97 -3.20 5.24
C VAL A 93 2.07 -4.18 5.69
N GLU A 94 1.88 -4.92 6.79
CA GLU A 94 2.81 -6.00 7.20
C GLU A 94 2.87 -7.11 6.13
N ARG A 95 1.71 -7.59 5.68
CA ARG A 95 1.64 -8.61 4.61
C ARG A 95 2.21 -8.10 3.28
N MET A 96 2.07 -6.82 2.98
CA MET A 96 2.71 -6.19 1.82
C MET A 96 4.24 -6.21 1.94
N LYS A 97 4.78 -5.92 3.12
CA LYS A 97 6.21 -6.01 3.39
C LYS A 97 6.72 -7.44 3.19
N GLU A 98 6.01 -8.41 3.74
CA GLU A 98 6.33 -9.84 3.56
C GLU A 98 6.28 -10.25 2.07
N ALA A 99 5.35 -9.68 1.30
CA ALA A 99 5.27 -9.87 -0.15
C ALA A 99 6.35 -9.10 -0.95
N GLY A 100 7.19 -8.30 -0.29
CA GLY A 100 8.31 -7.58 -0.91
C GLY A 100 7.98 -6.21 -1.48
N VAL A 101 6.84 -5.62 -1.11
CA VAL A 101 6.50 -4.24 -1.51
C VAL A 101 7.55 -3.27 -0.97
N ASP A 102 8.05 -2.38 -1.83
CA ASP A 102 9.12 -1.43 -1.44
C ASP A 102 8.53 -0.16 -0.80
N PHE A 103 7.45 0.36 -1.37
CA PHE A 103 6.86 1.65 -0.98
C PHE A 103 5.34 1.57 -0.82
N VAL A 104 4.82 2.30 0.16
CA VAL A 104 3.37 2.43 0.38
C VAL A 104 3.02 3.88 0.68
N ASP A 105 1.91 4.36 0.12
CA ASP A 105 1.37 5.67 0.46
C ASP A 105 -0.16 5.65 0.58
N LEU A 106 -0.69 6.67 1.25
CA LEU A 106 -2.11 6.95 1.29
C LEU A 106 -2.54 7.82 0.12
N GLN A 107 -3.42 7.28 -0.69
CA GLN A 107 -4.21 8.06 -1.62
C GLN A 107 -5.36 8.77 -0.91
N ARG A 108 -5.39 10.10 -1.02
CA ARG A 108 -6.56 10.87 -0.60
C ARG A 108 -7.64 10.81 -1.68
N VAL A 109 -8.90 10.86 -1.26
CA VAL A 109 -10.09 10.68 -2.12
C VAL A 109 -10.15 11.69 -3.28
N GLN A 110 -9.49 12.84 -3.17
CA GLN A 110 -9.47 13.90 -4.18
C GLN A 110 -8.17 13.95 -4.98
N ASP A 111 -7.19 13.11 -4.65
CA ASP A 111 -5.87 13.16 -5.26
C ASP A 111 -5.84 12.31 -6.54
N GLN A 112 -5.55 12.99 -7.64
CA GLN A 112 -5.16 12.35 -8.89
C GLN A 112 -3.84 11.60 -8.68
N ILE A 113 -3.74 10.39 -9.23
CA ILE A 113 -2.45 9.68 -9.28
C ILE A 113 -1.63 10.26 -10.42
N ASP A 114 -0.53 10.91 -10.06
CA ASP A 114 0.51 11.34 -10.98
C ASP A 114 1.71 10.38 -10.84
N PRO A 115 1.86 9.41 -11.77
CA PRO A 115 2.92 8.41 -11.69
C PRO A 115 4.32 9.02 -11.72
N GLU A 116 4.52 10.11 -12.47
CA GLU A 116 5.80 10.80 -12.58
C GLU A 116 6.15 11.50 -11.27
N ARG A 117 5.18 12.18 -10.65
CA ARG A 117 5.37 12.79 -9.34
C ARG A 117 5.67 11.74 -8.27
N ILE A 118 4.97 10.60 -8.27
CA ILE A 118 5.25 9.50 -7.35
C ILE A 118 6.68 9.01 -7.54
N PHE A 119 7.10 8.76 -8.78
CA PHE A 119 8.46 8.33 -9.08
C PHE A 119 9.51 9.35 -8.61
N ALA A 120 9.29 10.64 -8.90
CA ALA A 120 10.16 11.72 -8.43
C ALA A 120 10.23 11.79 -6.89
N GLN A 121 9.10 11.54 -6.21
CA GLN A 121 9.02 11.50 -4.76
C GLN A 121 9.77 10.30 -4.17
N ILE A 122 9.71 9.13 -4.81
CA ILE A 122 10.51 7.96 -4.44
C ILE A 122 12.00 8.29 -4.58
N LEU A 123 12.43 8.93 -5.67
CA LEU A 123 13.82 9.31 -5.85
C LEU A 123 14.30 10.35 -4.83
N LYS A 124 13.45 11.33 -4.49
CA LYS A 124 13.81 12.43 -3.59
C LYS A 124 13.71 12.06 -2.11
N THR A 125 12.67 11.32 -1.75
CA THR A 125 12.23 11.10 -0.36
C THR A 125 11.94 9.63 -0.04
N GLY A 126 12.42 8.69 -0.87
CA GLY A 126 12.06 7.27 -0.80
C GLY A 126 12.07 6.66 0.61
N PHE A 127 12.90 7.16 1.52
CA PHE A 127 12.90 6.79 2.93
C PHE A 127 11.55 6.99 3.65
N SER A 128 10.82 8.09 3.40
CA SER A 128 9.55 8.37 4.11
C SER A 128 8.38 7.52 3.64
N LEU A 129 8.43 7.06 2.39
CA LEU A 129 7.43 6.20 1.76
C LEU A 129 7.80 4.73 1.84
N HIS A 130 9.02 4.41 2.28
CA HIS A 130 9.48 3.05 2.42
C HIS A 130 8.60 2.31 3.42
N ILE A 131 8.22 1.08 3.08
CA ILE A 131 7.23 0.33 3.84
C ILE A 131 7.62 0.17 5.32
N ASP A 132 8.90 -0.02 5.61
CA ASP A 132 9.42 -0.09 6.99
C ASP A 132 9.20 1.21 7.77
N LYS A 133 9.40 2.36 7.11
CA LYS A 133 9.18 3.65 7.75
C LYS A 133 7.70 3.85 8.03
N ILE A 134 6.83 3.50 7.09
CA ILE A 134 5.37 3.50 7.30
C ILE A 134 4.99 2.60 8.49
N LEU A 135 5.46 1.36 8.52
CA LEU A 135 5.20 0.44 9.62
C LEU A 135 5.71 1.00 10.96
N SER A 136 6.86 1.67 11.02
CA SER A 136 7.37 2.27 12.27
C SER A 136 6.50 3.43 12.81
N ARG A 137 5.59 3.96 11.99
CA ARG A 137 4.65 5.03 12.33
C ARG A 137 3.29 4.49 12.75
N LEU A 138 2.92 3.29 12.33
CA LEU A 138 1.64 2.69 12.73
C LEU A 138 1.79 1.98 14.07
N CYS A 139 0.77 2.13 14.93
CA CYS A 139 0.70 1.41 16.19
C CYS A 139 0.70 -0.11 15.93
N PRO A 140 1.61 -0.88 16.54
CA PRO A 140 1.68 -2.33 16.32
C PRO A 140 0.51 -3.10 16.95
N PHE A 141 -0.26 -2.44 17.82
CA PHE A 141 -1.44 -3.02 18.45
C PHE A 141 -2.75 -2.72 17.72
N LEU A 142 -2.70 -2.14 16.51
CA LEU A 142 -3.89 -2.03 15.68
C LEU A 142 -4.34 -3.42 15.20
N ARG A 143 -5.59 -3.77 15.50
CA ARG A 143 -6.23 -5.01 15.06
C ARG A 143 -7.52 -4.70 14.32
N TYR A 144 -7.88 -5.59 13.40
CA TYR A 144 -9.03 -5.44 12.52
C TYR A 144 -9.90 -6.69 12.60
N GLU A 145 -11.15 -6.52 13.00
CA GLU A 145 -12.12 -7.61 13.10
C GLU A 145 -13.21 -7.42 12.03
N PRO A 146 -13.34 -8.34 11.05
CA PRO A 146 -14.30 -8.18 9.97
C PRO A 146 -15.74 -8.26 10.49
N ILE A 147 -16.54 -7.27 10.11
CA ILE A 147 -18.00 -7.26 10.33
C ILE A 147 -18.68 -7.91 9.13
N ASP A 148 -18.24 -7.55 7.92
CA ASP A 148 -18.72 -8.11 6.66
C ASP A 148 -17.63 -8.04 5.58
N SER A 149 -17.99 -8.10 4.30
CA SER A 149 -17.03 -8.08 3.18
C SER A 149 -16.38 -6.71 2.93
N ARG A 150 -16.87 -5.64 3.58
CA ARG A 150 -16.41 -4.26 3.37
C ARG A 150 -16.09 -3.49 4.66
N ARG A 151 -16.58 -3.95 5.80
CA ARG A 151 -16.46 -3.26 7.09
C ARG A 151 -15.67 -4.10 8.09
N GLU A 152 -14.86 -3.43 8.88
CA GLU A 152 -14.09 -3.97 9.99
C GLU A 152 -14.25 -3.07 11.21
N LEU A 153 -14.27 -3.68 12.39
CA LEU A 153 -14.01 -3.00 13.64
C LEU A 153 -12.50 -2.84 13.80
N ILE A 154 -12.07 -1.65 14.17
CA ILE A 154 -10.67 -1.38 14.49
C ILE A 154 -10.56 -1.36 16.01
N VAL A 155 -9.78 -2.28 16.56
CA VAL A 155 -9.65 -2.48 18.00
C VAL A 155 -8.19 -2.33 18.44
N CYS A 156 -8.01 -1.96 19.71
CA CYS A 156 -6.68 -1.85 20.31
C CYS A 156 -6.29 -3.17 20.99
N GLY A 157 -5.32 -3.87 20.42
CA GLY A 157 -4.73 -5.07 21.00
C GLY A 157 -3.99 -4.84 22.32
N ALA A 158 -3.48 -3.62 22.56
CA ALA A 158 -2.84 -3.26 23.82
C ALA A 158 -3.83 -3.24 24.99
N TRP A 159 -5.13 -3.29 24.70
CA TRP A 159 -6.21 -3.36 25.67
C TRP A 159 -7.06 -4.63 25.50
N GLN A 160 -6.41 -5.76 25.20
CA GLN A 160 -7.06 -7.07 25.03
C GLN A 160 -8.22 -7.04 24.03
N ASN A 161 -8.14 -6.22 22.98
CA ASN A 161 -9.19 -5.98 22.00
C ASN A 161 -10.53 -5.47 22.58
N ARG A 162 -10.59 -5.07 23.86
CA ARG A 162 -11.83 -4.55 24.48
C ARG A 162 -12.14 -3.10 24.12
N MET A 163 -11.18 -2.40 23.52
CA MET A 163 -11.32 -0.99 23.13
C MET A 163 -11.50 -0.87 21.62
N VAL A 164 -12.71 -0.53 21.20
CA VAL A 164 -12.97 -0.09 19.83
C VAL A 164 -12.42 1.32 19.65
N LEU A 165 -11.59 1.51 18.63
CA LEU A 165 -10.94 2.78 18.35
C LEU A 165 -11.87 3.68 17.53
N GLY A 166 -12.28 4.80 18.10
CA GLY A 166 -12.97 5.86 17.37
C GLY A 166 -12.05 6.56 16.37
N GLY A 167 -12.62 7.13 15.31
CA GLY A 167 -11.87 7.76 14.21
C GLY A 167 -10.85 8.83 14.67
N LYS A 168 -11.17 9.59 15.73
CA LYS A 168 -10.23 10.57 16.31
C LYS A 168 -8.96 9.90 16.85
N ARG A 169 -9.11 8.90 17.74
CA ARG A 169 -7.97 8.19 18.35
C ARG A 169 -7.17 7.41 17.30
N LEU A 170 -7.85 6.89 16.29
CA LEU A 170 -7.21 6.23 15.15
C LEU A 170 -6.28 7.20 14.40
N ASN A 171 -6.83 8.32 13.93
CA ASN A 171 -6.11 9.25 13.06
C ASN A 171 -5.06 10.10 13.79
N GLU A 172 -5.27 10.44 15.06
CA GLU A 172 -4.34 11.29 15.81
C GLU A 172 -3.20 10.47 16.44
N VAL A 173 -3.48 9.23 16.85
CA VAL A 173 -2.56 8.44 17.66
C VAL A 173 -2.14 7.16 16.96
N CYS A 174 -3.09 6.30 16.58
CA CYS A 174 -2.75 4.94 16.19
C CYS A 174 -2.17 4.82 14.77
N GLU A 175 -2.56 5.71 13.86
CA GLU A 175 -2.07 5.76 12.48
C GLU A 175 -0.91 6.76 12.29
N THR A 176 -0.32 7.25 13.39
CA THR A 176 0.78 8.23 13.39
C THR A 176 1.85 7.84 14.40
N GLU A 177 3.00 8.54 14.38
CA GLU A 177 4.03 8.38 15.41
C GLU A 177 3.54 8.72 16.82
N GLY A 178 2.36 9.34 16.96
CA GLY A 178 1.73 9.66 18.24
C GLY A 178 1.43 8.43 19.11
N HIS A 179 1.34 7.22 18.54
CA HIS A 179 1.17 6.00 19.31
C HIS A 179 2.29 5.79 20.34
N ARG A 180 3.48 6.32 20.11
CA ARG A 180 4.61 6.24 21.05
C ARG A 180 4.35 6.95 22.38
N LEU A 181 3.39 7.87 22.39
CA LEU A 181 2.94 8.60 23.58
C LEU A 181 1.61 8.06 24.13
N CYS A 182 1.05 7.01 23.54
CA CYS A 182 -0.20 6.40 23.99
C CYS A 182 0.04 5.60 25.27
N GLU A 183 -0.73 5.89 26.32
CA GLU A 183 -0.67 5.16 27.60
C GLU A 183 -0.79 3.64 27.45
N TYR A 184 -1.64 3.16 26.54
CA TYR A 184 -1.84 1.74 26.28
C TYR A 184 -0.69 1.12 25.51
N PHE A 185 -0.02 1.89 24.64
CA PHE A 185 1.16 1.40 23.93
C PHE A 185 2.35 1.25 24.88
N ILE A 186 2.51 2.21 25.82
CA ILE A 186 3.59 2.20 26.81
C ILE A 186 3.37 1.08 27.84
N ASN A 187 2.11 0.87 28.26
CA ASN A 187 1.74 -0.14 29.25
C ASN A 187 0.63 -1.05 28.69
N PRO A 188 0.96 -1.96 27.75
CA PRO A 188 -0.03 -2.87 27.20
C PRO A 188 -0.51 -3.83 28.29
N ARG A 189 -1.81 -4.11 28.31
CA ARG A 189 -2.35 -5.19 29.14
C ARG A 189 -1.99 -6.50 28.48
N GLU A 190 -1.13 -7.27 29.12
CA GLU A 190 -0.79 -8.61 28.67
C GLU A 190 -2.08 -9.45 28.55
N THR A 191 -2.19 -10.19 27.45
CA THR A 191 -3.16 -11.26 27.31
C THR A 191 -2.64 -12.44 28.13
N SER A 192 -3.24 -12.66 29.30
CA SER A 192 -3.15 -13.93 30.04
C SER A 192 -3.81 -15.06 29.27
#